data_AF-A0A645G0Q1-F1
#
_entry.id   AF-A0A645G0Q1-F1
#
_cell.length_a   1.000
_cell.length_b   1.000
_cell.length_c   1.000
_cell.angle_alpha   90.00
_cell.angle_beta   90.00
_cell.angle_gamma   90.00
#
_symmetry.space_group_name_H-M   'P 1'
#
loop_
_entity.id
_entity.type
_entity.pdbx_description
1 polymer ?
#
loop_
_entity_poly.entity_id
_entity_poly.type
_entity_poly.pdbx_seq_one_letter_code
_entity_poly.pdbx_strand_id
1 'polypeptide(L)' 'MAEFCTKLNNLSAVEILRYHRLGIETYRNLGREVPFPYILPPTKEEILKKIKPLYNLKDVSVQVS' A
#
# COMPACT_ATOMS: atom_id res chain seq x y z
N MET A 1 -7.88 3.65 8.95
CA MET A 1 -6.41 3.55 8.96
C MET A 1 -5.77 4.74 9.65
N ALA A 2 -5.91 5.98 9.16
CA ALA A 2 -5.33 7.16 9.82
C ALA A 2 -5.71 7.29 11.31
N GLU A 3 -6.99 7.12 11.64
CA GLU A 3 -7.48 7.13 13.03
C GLU A 3 -6.94 5.97 13.91
N PHE A 4 -6.50 4.87 13.28
CA PHE A 4 -5.85 3.79 14.01
C PHE A 4 -4.39 4.16 14.30
N CYS A 5 -3.69 4.72 13.30
CA CYS A 5 -2.32 5.17 13.43
C CYS A 5 -2.13 6.23 14.53
N THR A 6 -3.11 7.11 14.76
CA THR A 6 -3.06 8.10 15.86
C THR A 6 -3.08 7.48 17.26
N LYS A 7 -3.51 6.23 17.39
CA LYS A 7 -3.58 5.50 18.67
C LYS A 7 -2.26 4.76 18.99
N LEU A 8 -1.30 4.78 18.08
CA LEU A 8 -0.01 4.11 18.24
C LEU A 8 1.02 5.07 18.84
N ASN A 9 1.55 4.73 20.01
CA ASN A 9 2.47 5.60 20.74
C ASN A 9 3.90 5.64 20.17
N ASN A 10 4.28 4.65 19.35
CA ASN A 10 5.65 4.47 18.84
C ASN A 10 5.69 4.41 17.30
N LEU A 11 4.71 5.00 16.61
CA LEU A 11 4.69 5.02 15.16
C LEU A 11 5.63 6.13 14.65
N SER A 12 6.65 5.76 13.88
CA SER A 12 7.63 6.69 13.30
C SER A 12 7.45 6.88 11.78
N ALA A 13 6.95 5.86 11.08
CA ALA A 13 6.80 5.88 9.64
C ALA A 13 5.61 5.04 9.16
N VAL A 14 5.04 5.44 8.04
CA VAL A 14 4.08 4.66 7.26
C VAL A 14 4.56 4.63 5.81
N GLU A 15 4.92 3.43 5.35
CA GLU A 15 5.25 3.18 3.95
C GLU A 15 4.04 2.59 3.23
N ILE A 16 3.67 3.20 2.11
CA ILE A 16 2.57 2.79 1.26
C ILE A 16 3.15 2.11 0.02
N LEU A 17 2.96 0.81 -0.06
CA LEU A 17 3.38 0.01 -1.20
C LEU A 17 2.27 -0.11 -2.23
N ARG A 18 2.63 0.13 -3.48
CA ARG A 18 1.74 -0.09 -4.61
C ARG A 18 1.52 -1.58 -4.83
N TYR A 19 0.27 -1.96 -5.08
CA TYR A 19 0.00 -3.28 -5.61
C TYR A 19 0.71 -3.43 -6.96
N HIS A 20 1.40 -4.56 -7.13
CA HIS A 20 2.12 -4.89 -8.34
C HIS A 20 1.72 -6.27 -8.85
N ARG A 21 1.90 -6.49 -10.14
CA ARG A 21 1.71 -7.80 -10.80
C ARG A 21 3.01 -8.62 -10.89
N LEU A 22 4.02 -8.25 -10.10
CA LEU A 22 5.26 -9.03 -10.01
C LEU A 22 4.96 -10.39 -9.38
N GLY A 23 5.62 -11.44 -9.88
CA GLY A 23 5.47 -12.81 -9.37
C GLY A 23 4.34 -13.64 -10.00
N ILE A 24 3.57 -13.09 -10.95
CA ILE A 24 2.56 -13.86 -11.70
C ILE A 24 3.17 -15.13 -12.33
N GLU A 25 4.38 -15.03 -12.86
CA GLU A 25 5.07 -16.17 -13.46
C GLU A 25 5.38 -17.28 -12.44
N THR A 26 5.70 -16.91 -11.20
CA THR A 26 5.88 -17.87 -10.11
C THR A 26 4.60 -18.66 -9.83
N TYR A 27 3.44 -17.99 -9.84
CA TYR A 27 2.15 -18.68 -9.67
C TYR A 27 1.89 -19.66 -10.82
N ARG A 28 2.13 -19.23 -12.07
CA ARG A 28 1.99 -20.10 -13.25
C ARG A 28 2.90 -21.33 -13.18
N ASN A 29 4.16 -21.15 -12.82
CA ASN A 29 5.15 -22.23 -12.71
C ASN A 29 4.79 -23.25 -11.61
N LEU A 30 4.07 -22.82 -10.57
CA LEU A 30 3.56 -23.68 -9.51
C LEU A 30 2.21 -24.33 -9.85
N GLY A 31 1.66 -24.08 -11.03
CA GLY A 31 0.32 -24.54 -11.41
C GLY A 31 -0.79 -23.94 -10.55
N ARG A 32 -0.56 -22.77 -9.96
CA ARG A 32 -1.51 -22.07 -9.07
C ARG A 32 -2.23 -20.95 -9.80
N GLU A 33 -3.50 -20.76 -9.46
CA GLU A 33 -4.25 -19.60 -9.92
C GLU A 33 -3.68 -18.31 -9.32
N VAL A 34 -3.58 -17.28 -10.15
CA VAL A 34 -3.10 -15.97 -9.75
C VAL A 34 -4.23 -15.23 -9.04
N PRO A 35 -4.07 -14.79 -7.79
CA PRO A 35 -5.07 -13.98 -7.14
C PRO A 35 -5.16 -12.61 -7.81
N PHE A 36 -6.39 -12.11 -7.98
CA PHE A 36 -6.68 -10.79 -8.56
C PHE A 36 -6.05 -10.55 -9.94
N PRO A 37 -6.24 -11.46 -10.91
CA PRO A 37 -5.53 -11.41 -12.17
C PRO A 37 -5.95 -10.22 -13.04
N TYR A 38 -7.06 -9.54 -12.73
CA TYR A 38 -7.57 -8.40 -13.49
C TYR A 38 -7.35 -7.05 -12.81
N ILE A 39 -6.86 -7.03 -11.56
CA ILE A 39 -6.62 -5.78 -10.84
C ILE A 39 -5.36 -5.13 -11.41
N LEU A 40 -5.51 -3.88 -11.84
CA LEU A 40 -4.41 -3.06 -12.31
C LEU A 40 -3.70 -2.39 -11.12
N PRO A 41 -2.37 -2.23 -11.17
CA PRO A 41 -1.64 -1.40 -10.22
C PRO A 41 -2.26 0.00 -10.15
N PRO A 42 -2.51 0.55 -8.94
CA PRO A 42 -3.00 1.91 -8.80
C PRO A 42 -1.96 2.93 -9.27
N THR A 43 -2.44 4.03 -9.84
CA THR A 43 -1.60 5.19 -10.16
C THR A 43 -1.15 5.90 -8.89
N LYS A 44 -0.07 6.68 -9.00
CA LYS A 44 0.45 7.49 -7.88
C LYS A 44 -0.62 8.47 -7.38
N GLU A 45 -1.37 9.09 -8.27
CA GLU A 45 -2.41 10.07 -7.94
C GLU A 45 -3.58 9.45 -7.16
N GLU A 46 -4.03 8.26 -7.56
CA GLU A 46 -5.10 7.54 -6.84
C GLU A 46 -4.69 7.20 -5.41
N ILE A 47 -3.42 6.84 -5.21
CA ILE A 47 -2.88 6.56 -3.88
C ILE A 47 -2.78 7.85 -3.07
N LEU A 48 -2.16 8.89 -3.63
CA LEU A 48 -2.04 10.19 -2.96
C LEU A 48 -3.40 10.71 -2.50
N LYS A 49 -4.45 10.55 -3.31
CA LYS A 49 -5.83 10.92 -2.95
C LYS A 49 -6.35 10.14 -1.75
N LYS A 50 -6.06 8.83 -1.66
CA LYS A 50 -6.53 7.95 -0.57
C LYS A 50 -5.73 8.14 0.72
N ILE A 51 -4.44 8.44 0.63
CA ILE A 51 -3.56 8.57 1.80
C ILE A 51 -3.54 9.98 2.40
N LYS A 52 -4.27 10.95 1.81
CA LYS A 52 -4.39 12.31 2.35
C LYS A 52 -4.56 12.38 3.87
N PRO A 53 -5.43 11.55 4.50
CA PRO A 53 -5.63 11.61 5.95
C PRO A 53 -4.39 11.20 6.78
N LEU A 54 -3.43 10.47 6.19
CA LEU A 54 -2.20 10.06 6.87
C LEU A 54 -1.21 11.21 7.04
N TYR A 55 -1.27 12.25 6.22
CA TYR A 55 -0.42 13.44 6.39
C TYR A 55 -0.77 14.27 7.63
N ASN A 56 -1.92 14.00 8.28
CA ASN A 56 -2.32 14.68 9.52
C ASN A 56 -1.71 14.01 10.77
N LEU A 57 -0.96 12.93 10.62
CA LEU A 57 -0.26 12.27 11.72
C LEU A 57 0.91 13.15 12.17
N LYS A 58 0.95 13.51 13.46
CA LYS A 58 2.09 14.25 14.03
C LYS A 58 3.30 13.33 14.15
N ASP A 59 4.47 13.84 13.78
CA ASP A 59 5.77 13.18 13.96
C ASP A 59 5.92 11.82 13.23
N VAL A 60 5.07 11.55 12.23
CA VAL A 60 5.10 10.32 11.41
C VAL A 60 5.49 10.67 9.98
N SER A 61 6.51 10.01 9.46
CA SER A 61 6.89 10.13 8.05
C SER A 61 6.01 9.24 7.17
N VAL A 62 5.41 9.80 6.10
CA VAL A 62 4.58 9.04 5.16
C VAL A 62 5.26 8.99 3.80
N GLN A 63 5.55 7.78 3.32
CA GLN A 63 6.26 7.54 2.05
C GLN A 63 5.43 6.63 1.14
N VAL A 64 5.55 6.85 -0.18
CA VAL A 64 4.90 6.03 -1.20
C VAL A 64 5.97 5.46 -2.13
N SER A 65 6.03 4.13 -2.22
CA SER A 65 7.02 3.39 -3.00
C SER A 65 6.38 2.71 -4.22
#